data_AF-A0A511HGI4-F1
#
_entry.id   AF-A0A511HGI4-F1
#
_cell.length_a   1.000
_cell.length_b   1.000
_cell.length_c   1.000
_cell.angle_alpha   90.00
_cell.angle_beta   90.00
_cell.angle_gamma   90.00
#
_symmetry.space_group_name_H-M   'P 1'
#
loop_
_entity.id
_entity.type
_entity.pdbx_description
1 polymer ?
#
loop_
_entity_poly.entity_id
_entity_poly.type
_entity_poly.pdbx_seq_one_letter_code
_entity_poly.pdbx_strand_id
1 'polypeptide(L)'
;MFFQPNMRKWNTQTSLMCLFATLALGCSSSATGTASRRDAYALATCSDTVSCCIQRNPGIPEACGLTASEAAMYMAGVKTAMDEAAKEEEAPVIWDDAHNGDLPEWRRECIRFYGDCKTEPGWTGPCYECLRRCEAQEEWPVSMCKPGSKTRRK
;
A
#
# COMPACT_ATOMS: atom_id res chain seq x y z
N MET A 1 -0.77 -43.22 -39.72
CA MET A 1 -1.63 -42.42 -40.63
C MET A 1 -2.57 -41.63 -39.73
N PHE A 2 -2.21 -40.43 -39.25
CA PHE A 2 -2.35 -39.12 -39.90
C PHE A 2 -3.63 -38.98 -40.72
N PHE A 3 -4.59 -38.15 -40.28
CA PHE A 3 -4.72 -36.80 -40.81
C PHE A 3 -5.60 -35.91 -39.93
N GLN A 4 -5.19 -34.64 -39.92
CA GLN A 4 -5.54 -33.52 -39.05
C GLN A 4 -6.77 -32.73 -39.57
N PRO A 5 -7.21 -31.65 -38.86
CA PRO A 5 -8.55 -31.07 -38.91
C PRO A 5 -8.76 -30.02 -40.02
N ASN A 6 -10.02 -29.70 -40.29
CA ASN A 6 -10.41 -28.68 -41.27
C ASN A 6 -10.57 -27.30 -40.60
N MET A 7 -9.55 -26.45 -40.74
CA MET A 7 -9.67 -25.00 -40.62
C MET A 7 -9.89 -24.39 -42.01
N ARG A 8 -10.96 -23.60 -42.18
CA ARG A 8 -11.22 -22.74 -43.34
C ARG A 8 -12.10 -21.58 -42.84
N LYS A 9 -11.88 -20.29 -43.12
CA LYS A 9 -10.98 -19.59 -44.05
C LYS A 9 -10.81 -18.17 -43.51
N TRP A 10 -9.58 -17.65 -43.51
CA TRP A 10 -9.32 -16.22 -43.44
C TRP A 10 -9.68 -15.58 -44.78
N ASN A 11 -10.48 -14.51 -44.74
CA ASN A 11 -10.77 -13.70 -45.92
C ASN A 11 -10.04 -12.36 -45.78
N THR A 12 -9.08 -12.17 -46.66
CA THR A 12 -8.26 -10.97 -46.83
C THR A 12 -8.77 -10.24 -48.07
N GLN A 13 -9.30 -9.02 -47.92
CA GLN A 13 -9.28 -7.93 -48.94
C GLN A 13 -10.07 -6.74 -48.36
N THR A 14 -9.38 -5.72 -47.83
CA THR A 14 -8.97 -4.45 -48.48
C THR A 14 -10.02 -3.35 -48.46
N SER A 15 -9.53 -2.16 -48.07
CA SER A 15 -10.07 -0.83 -48.38
C SER A 15 -10.93 -0.17 -47.29
N LEU A 16 -10.31 0.60 -46.41
CA LEU A 16 -10.32 2.08 -46.52
C LEU A 16 -9.41 2.71 -45.46
N MET A 17 -8.49 3.54 -45.93
CA MET A 17 -7.76 4.52 -45.13
C MET A 17 -8.73 5.56 -44.56
N CYS A 18 -8.75 5.72 -43.23
CA CYS A 18 -9.13 6.97 -42.57
C CYS A 18 -8.12 7.26 -41.46
N LEU A 19 -7.10 8.03 -41.82
CA LEU A 19 -6.25 8.79 -40.90
C LEU A 19 -7.13 9.76 -40.10
N PHE A 20 -7.30 9.51 -38.80
CA PHE A 20 -7.66 10.56 -37.85
C PHE A 20 -6.44 10.90 -37.00
N ALA A 21 -5.62 11.83 -37.51
CA ALA A 21 -4.68 12.59 -36.72
C ALA A 21 -5.44 13.69 -35.98
N THR A 22 -5.88 13.44 -34.75
CA THR A 22 -6.32 14.52 -33.86
C THR A 22 -5.10 15.04 -33.10
N LEU A 23 -4.60 16.18 -33.57
CA LEU A 23 -3.73 17.09 -32.86
C LEU A 23 -4.43 17.54 -31.56
N ALA A 24 -4.10 16.92 -30.43
CA ALA A 24 -4.25 17.59 -29.15
C ALA A 24 -3.01 18.48 -28.97
N LEU A 25 -3.20 19.78 -29.20
CA LEU A 25 -2.31 20.84 -28.73
C LEU A 25 -2.23 20.77 -27.19
N GLY A 26 -1.33 19.94 -26.68
CA GLY A 26 -0.81 20.13 -25.33
C GLY A 26 0.08 21.37 -25.35
N CYS A 27 -0.41 22.48 -24.81
CA CYS A 27 0.43 23.62 -24.44
C CYS A 27 1.42 23.17 -23.37
N SER A 28 2.54 22.57 -23.77
CA SER A 28 3.73 22.50 -22.91
C SER A 28 4.38 23.88 -22.89
N SER A 29 3.82 24.77 -22.07
CA SER A 29 4.55 25.97 -21.65
C SER A 29 5.63 25.53 -20.67
N SER A 30 6.86 25.44 -21.16
CA SER A 30 8.04 25.49 -20.30
C SER A 30 8.09 26.84 -19.60
N ALA A 31 8.01 26.86 -18.28
CA ALA A 31 8.53 27.96 -17.48
C ALA A 31 8.91 27.40 -16.11
N THR A 32 10.21 27.23 -15.88
CA THR A 32 10.82 27.16 -14.55
C THR A 32 10.60 28.54 -13.90
N GLY A 33 9.36 28.79 -13.50
CA GLY A 33 8.95 30.00 -12.79
C GLY A 33 9.41 29.89 -11.35
N THR A 34 9.94 30.98 -10.83
CA THR A 34 10.34 31.16 -9.43
C THR A 34 9.28 30.57 -8.49
N ALA A 35 9.71 29.66 -7.60
CA ALA A 35 8.87 28.99 -6.60
C ALA A 35 7.87 29.98 -6.00
N SER A 36 6.61 29.82 -6.40
CA SER A 36 5.54 30.74 -6.02
C SER A 36 5.04 30.29 -4.65
N ARG A 37 4.54 31.19 -3.81
CA ARG A 37 3.84 30.81 -2.54
C ARG A 37 2.76 29.72 -2.73
N ARG A 38 2.28 29.54 -3.96
CA ARG A 38 1.37 28.46 -4.37
C ARG A 38 1.97 27.05 -4.32
N ASP A 39 3.28 26.90 -4.43
CA ASP A 39 3.95 25.60 -4.30
C ASP A 39 4.05 25.17 -2.82
N ALA A 40 4.27 26.12 -1.91
CA ALA A 40 4.18 25.88 -0.46
C ALA A 40 2.77 25.45 -0.03
N TYR A 41 1.75 25.99 -0.70
CA TYR A 41 0.35 25.62 -0.52
C TYR A 41 -0.01 24.21 -1.00
N ALA A 42 0.72 23.66 -1.97
CA ALA A 42 0.48 22.33 -2.52
C ALA A 42 1.29 21.22 -1.78
N LEU A 43 2.28 21.61 -0.98
CA LEU A 43 3.20 20.72 -0.25
C LEU A 43 2.87 20.56 1.24
N ALA A 44 1.76 21.13 1.74
CA ALA A 44 1.44 21.06 3.16
C ALA A 44 1.04 19.63 3.57
N THR A 45 1.93 18.92 4.28
CA THR A 45 1.67 17.63 4.93
C THR A 45 1.16 17.88 6.36
N CYS A 46 0.06 18.62 6.47
CA CYS A 46 -0.52 18.92 7.77
C CYS A 46 -1.42 17.79 8.27
N SER A 47 -1.39 17.56 9.58
CA SER A 47 -2.16 16.51 10.26
C SER A 47 -3.52 16.99 10.76
N ASP A 48 -3.69 18.30 10.94
CA ASP A 48 -4.86 18.92 11.55
C ASP A 48 -4.99 20.39 11.11
N THR A 49 -6.09 21.05 11.47
CA THR A 49 -6.41 22.41 11.05
C THR A 49 -5.37 23.46 11.48
N VAL A 50 -4.78 23.31 12.66
CA VAL A 50 -3.78 24.22 13.22
C VAL A 50 -2.43 24.03 12.53
N SER A 51 -1.96 22.79 12.37
CA SER A 51 -0.72 22.52 11.60
C SER A 51 -0.87 22.95 10.15
N CYS A 52 -2.05 22.79 9.55
CA CYS A 52 -2.34 23.29 8.20
C CYS A 52 -2.24 24.81 8.16
N CYS A 53 -2.84 25.52 9.13
CA CYS A 53 -2.77 26.97 9.17
C CYS A 53 -1.31 27.45 9.28
N ILE A 54 -0.51 26.85 10.16
CA ILE A 54 0.90 27.24 10.37
C ILE A 54 1.73 27.00 9.10
N GLN A 55 1.63 25.81 8.49
CA GLN A 55 2.35 25.50 7.25
C GLN A 55 1.93 26.42 6.10
N ARG A 56 0.66 26.82 6.10
CA ARG A 56 0.07 27.71 5.11
C ARG A 56 0.46 29.18 5.31
N ASN A 57 0.87 29.57 6.52
CA ASN A 57 1.28 30.94 6.86
C ASN A 57 2.69 30.96 7.48
N PRO A 58 3.73 30.61 6.70
CA PRO A 58 5.09 30.54 7.23
C PRO A 58 5.56 31.92 7.74
N GLY A 59 6.06 31.94 8.98
CA GLY A 59 6.56 33.16 9.63
C GLY A 59 5.48 34.12 10.14
N ILE A 60 4.19 33.77 10.06
CA ILE A 60 3.08 34.58 10.59
C ILE A 60 2.11 33.68 11.39
N PRO A 61 2.56 33.09 12.52
CA PRO A 61 1.74 32.21 13.35
C PRO A 61 0.55 32.93 13.99
N GLU A 62 0.61 34.26 14.13
CA GLU A 62 -0.47 35.07 14.69
C GLU A 62 -1.73 35.04 13.81
N ALA A 63 -1.58 34.79 12.50
CA ALA A 63 -2.69 34.55 11.58
C ALA A 63 -3.48 33.28 11.91
N CYS A 64 -2.87 32.37 12.69
CA CYS A 64 -3.46 31.13 13.19
C CYS A 64 -3.86 31.22 14.66
N GLY A 65 -3.80 32.41 15.27
CA GLY A 65 -4.10 32.62 16.69
C GLY A 65 -3.03 32.10 17.65
N LEU A 66 -1.79 31.94 17.17
CA LEU A 66 -0.66 31.44 17.95
C LEU A 66 0.46 32.47 18.00
N THR A 67 1.20 32.50 19.11
CA THR A 67 2.52 33.15 19.14
C THR A 67 3.56 32.28 18.41
N ALA A 68 4.69 32.88 18.05
CA ALA A 68 5.81 32.15 17.45
C ALA A 68 6.28 30.95 18.27
N SER A 69 6.35 31.07 19.60
CA SER A 69 6.71 29.96 20.48
C SER A 69 5.66 28.86 20.51
N GLU A 70 4.37 29.20 20.55
CA GLU A 70 3.29 28.21 20.59
C GLU A 70 3.22 27.44 19.27
N ALA A 71 3.35 28.12 18.13
CA ALA A 71 3.40 27.47 16.83
C ALA A 71 4.61 26.54 16.67
N ALA A 72 5.78 26.92 17.20
CA ALA A 72 6.97 26.07 17.18
C ALA A 72 6.77 24.80 18.02
N MET A 73 6.25 24.95 19.25
CA MET A 73 5.95 23.80 20.12
C MET A 73 4.88 22.89 19.53
N TYR A 74 3.84 23.47 18.92
CA TYR A 74 2.80 22.73 18.24
C TYR A 74 3.35 21.87 17.10
N MET A 75 4.13 22.47 16.20
CA MET A 75 4.73 21.75 15.07
C MET A 75 5.75 20.70 15.51
N ALA A 76 6.49 20.95 16.58
CA ALA A 76 7.38 19.95 17.17
C ALA A 76 6.59 18.75 17.72
N GLY A 77 5.51 18.99 18.46
CA GLY A 77 4.65 17.94 18.99
C GLY A 77 3.98 17.11 17.89
N VAL A 78 3.45 17.76 16.86
CA VAL A 78 2.89 17.10 15.67
C VAL A 78 3.94 16.22 15.00
N LYS A 79 5.16 16.73 14.79
CA LYS A 79 6.25 15.95 14.19
C LYS A 79 6.57 14.72 15.03
N THR A 80 6.70 14.86 16.35
CA THR A 80 6.97 13.72 17.24
C THR A 80 5.86 12.68 17.18
N ALA A 81 4.59 13.09 17.21
CA ALA A 81 3.46 12.17 17.12
C ALA A 81 3.44 11.42 15.77
N MET A 82 3.76 12.09 14.67
CA MET A 82 3.86 11.46 13.35
C MET A 82 5.06 10.51 13.26
N ASP A 83 6.21 10.91 13.78
CA ASP A 83 7.42 10.08 13.83
C ASP A 83 7.21 8.84 14.74
N GLU A 84 6.38 8.93 15.77
CA GLU A 84 5.97 7.80 16.62
C GLU A 84 4.96 6.88 15.92
N ALA A 85 3.93 7.44 15.29
CA ALA A 85 2.97 6.67 14.50
C ALA A 85 3.64 5.90 13.35
N ALA A 86 4.63 6.52 12.69
CA ALA A 86 5.41 5.85 11.63
C ALA A 86 6.21 4.64 12.15
N LYS A 87 6.66 4.66 13.41
CA LYS A 87 7.37 3.51 14.02
C LYS A 87 6.45 2.34 14.30
N GLU A 88 5.17 2.58 14.58
CA GLU A 88 4.17 1.51 14.72
C GLU A 88 3.91 0.82 13.37
N GLU A 89 3.93 1.56 12.26
CA GLU A 89 3.79 0.99 10.92
C GLU A 89 5.03 0.18 10.47
N GLU A 90 6.23 0.53 10.95
CA GLU A 90 7.48 -0.17 10.64
C GLU A 90 7.80 -1.33 11.59
N ALA A 91 7.08 -1.44 12.73
CA ALA A 91 7.26 -2.57 13.64
C ALA A 91 6.95 -3.89 12.90
N PRO A 92 7.79 -4.93 13.03
CA PRO A 92 7.44 -6.23 12.48
C PRO A 92 6.07 -6.63 13.05
N VAL A 93 5.12 -6.99 12.19
CA VAL A 93 3.86 -7.56 12.68
C VAL A 93 4.22 -8.89 13.31
N ILE A 94 4.30 -8.90 14.65
CA ILE A 94 4.61 -10.09 15.43
C ILE A 94 3.31 -10.90 15.50
N TRP A 95 3.26 -12.00 14.76
CA TRP A 95 2.14 -12.95 14.75
C TRP A 95 2.20 -13.94 15.93
N ASP A 96 2.73 -13.50 17.08
CA ASP A 96 2.87 -14.35 18.25
C ASP A 96 1.58 -14.38 19.10
N ASP A 97 1.51 -15.40 19.95
CA ASP A 97 0.36 -15.63 20.83
C ASP A 97 0.34 -14.64 22.02
N ALA A 98 1.35 -13.78 22.19
CA ALA A 98 1.52 -12.98 23.41
C ALA A 98 0.37 -11.99 23.64
N HIS A 99 -0.23 -11.48 22.55
CA HIS A 99 -1.36 -10.54 22.59
C HIS A 99 -2.71 -11.19 22.30
N ASN A 100 -2.73 -12.50 22.04
CA ASN A 100 -3.91 -13.24 21.57
C ASN A 100 -4.43 -14.26 22.60
N GLY A 101 -3.95 -14.22 23.85
CA GLY A 101 -4.23 -15.23 24.88
C GLY A 101 -5.72 -15.49 25.17
N ASP A 102 -6.57 -14.48 24.96
CA ASP A 102 -8.03 -14.59 25.18
C ASP A 102 -8.78 -15.26 24.00
N LEU A 103 -8.10 -15.51 22.88
CA LEU A 103 -8.69 -16.17 21.72
C LEU A 103 -8.72 -17.69 21.90
N PRO A 104 -9.74 -18.37 21.34
CA PRO A 104 -9.76 -19.83 21.31
C PRO A 104 -8.51 -20.36 20.58
N GLU A 105 -8.06 -21.56 20.97
CA GLU A 105 -6.82 -22.18 20.47
C GLU A 105 -6.75 -22.18 18.93
N TRP A 106 -7.82 -22.60 18.27
CA TRP A 106 -7.87 -22.65 16.81
C TRP A 106 -7.56 -21.30 16.15
N ARG A 107 -8.00 -20.20 16.77
CA ARG A 107 -7.84 -18.87 16.20
C ARG A 107 -6.41 -18.37 16.37
N ARG A 108 -5.81 -18.64 17.53
CA ARG A 108 -4.37 -18.39 17.75
C ARG A 108 -3.54 -19.16 16.73
N GLU A 109 -3.88 -20.42 16.49
CA GLU A 109 -3.21 -21.25 15.49
C GLU A 109 -3.36 -20.70 14.06
N CYS A 110 -4.57 -20.26 13.66
CA CYS A 110 -4.78 -19.60 12.36
C CYS A 110 -3.90 -18.35 12.20
N ILE A 111 -3.81 -17.50 13.24
CA ILE A 111 -3.02 -16.26 13.22
C ILE A 111 -1.52 -16.58 13.09
N ARG A 112 -1.03 -17.54 13.88
CA ARG A 112 0.36 -18.00 13.84
C ARG A 112 0.73 -18.52 12.45
N PHE A 113 -0.05 -19.42 11.88
CA PHE A 113 0.23 -19.99 10.55
C PHE A 113 0.05 -19.00 9.41
N TYR A 114 -0.84 -18.01 9.56
CA TYR A 114 -0.91 -16.90 8.63
C TYR A 114 0.39 -16.08 8.66
N GLY A 115 0.92 -15.79 9.85
CA GLY A 115 2.22 -15.17 10.03
C GLY A 115 3.34 -15.95 9.36
N ASP A 116 3.47 -17.23 9.70
CA ASP A 116 4.48 -18.12 9.09
C ASP A 116 4.35 -18.14 7.55
N CYS A 117 3.12 -18.24 7.02
CA CYS A 117 2.89 -18.22 5.58
C CYS A 117 3.41 -16.93 4.91
N LYS A 118 3.33 -15.80 5.61
CA LYS A 118 3.75 -14.48 5.10
C LYS A 118 5.24 -14.23 5.23
N THR A 119 5.88 -14.73 6.28
CA THR A 119 7.24 -14.35 6.65
C THR A 119 8.26 -15.47 6.50
N GLU A 120 7.87 -16.73 6.72
CA GLU A 120 8.81 -17.84 6.78
C GLU A 120 9.20 -18.33 5.38
N PRO A 121 10.51 -18.41 5.08
CA PRO A 121 10.98 -18.86 3.79
C PRO A 121 10.61 -20.33 3.56
N GLY A 122 9.99 -20.57 2.39
CA GLY A 122 9.61 -21.91 1.94
C GLY A 122 8.15 -22.26 2.19
N TRP A 123 7.37 -21.43 2.90
CA TRP A 123 5.91 -21.60 2.90
C TRP A 123 5.33 -21.40 1.50
N THR A 124 4.25 -22.14 1.23
CA THR A 124 3.56 -22.13 -0.07
C THR A 124 2.06 -21.96 0.14
N GLY A 125 1.40 -21.22 -0.75
CA GLY A 125 -0.05 -21.07 -0.78
C GLY A 125 -0.55 -19.61 -0.71
N PRO A 126 -1.83 -19.36 -1.00
CA PRO A 126 -2.44 -18.04 -0.90
C PRO A 126 -2.80 -17.70 0.57
N CYS A 127 -1.86 -17.12 1.32
CA CYS A 127 -1.98 -16.93 2.78
C CYS A 127 -3.30 -16.29 3.25
N TYR A 128 -3.79 -15.25 2.57
CA TYR A 128 -5.06 -14.60 2.91
C TYR A 128 -6.27 -15.53 2.74
N GLU A 129 -6.30 -16.31 1.66
CA GLU A 129 -7.36 -17.28 1.41
C GLU A 129 -7.31 -18.44 2.41
N CYS A 130 -6.11 -18.82 2.84
CA CYS A 130 -5.92 -19.81 3.88
C CYS A 130 -6.41 -19.32 5.24
N LEU A 131 -6.16 -18.07 5.61
CA LEU A 131 -6.70 -17.47 6.83
C LEU A 131 -8.23 -17.45 6.82
N ARG A 132 -8.84 -16.92 5.74
CA ARG A 132 -10.30 -16.88 5.58
C ARG A 132 -10.94 -18.27 5.71
N ARG A 133 -10.27 -19.29 5.15
CA ARG A 133 -10.72 -20.68 5.24
C ARG A 133 -10.48 -21.30 6.62
N CYS A 134 -9.41 -20.89 7.30
CA CYS A 134 -9.13 -21.28 8.67
C CYS A 134 -10.21 -20.76 9.61
N GLU A 135 -10.61 -19.50 9.47
CA GLU A 135 -11.70 -18.90 10.25
C GLU A 135 -13.05 -19.59 10.05
N ALA A 136 -13.33 -20.08 8.83
CA ALA A 136 -14.57 -20.78 8.53
C ALA A 136 -14.61 -22.24 9.03
N GLN A 137 -13.47 -22.91 9.09
CA GLN A 137 -13.36 -24.32 9.48
C GLN A 137 -12.81 -24.52 10.89
N GLU A 138 -12.37 -23.44 11.54
CA GLU A 138 -11.60 -23.47 12.79
C GLU A 138 -10.34 -24.35 12.69
N GLU A 139 -9.76 -24.47 11.49
CA GLU A 139 -8.60 -25.32 11.22
C GLU A 139 -7.82 -24.83 9.99
N TRP A 140 -6.49 -24.77 10.11
CA TRP A 140 -5.63 -24.29 9.03
C TRP A 140 -5.60 -25.26 7.84
N PRO A 141 -5.83 -24.79 6.60
CA PRO A 141 -5.93 -25.67 5.44
C PRO A 141 -4.55 -26.11 4.94
N VAL A 142 -3.92 -27.09 5.62
CA VAL A 142 -2.58 -27.62 5.31
C VAL A 142 -2.43 -28.18 3.89
N SER A 143 -3.52 -28.58 3.25
CA SER A 143 -3.52 -29.01 1.85
C SER A 143 -3.32 -27.84 0.88
N MET A 144 -3.65 -26.62 1.31
CA MET A 144 -3.65 -25.38 0.52
C MET A 144 -2.49 -24.47 0.89
N CYS A 145 -2.20 -24.33 2.19
CA CYS A 145 -1.06 -23.59 2.69
C CYS A 145 -0.23 -24.43 3.64
N LYS A 146 1.05 -24.64 3.32
CA LYS A 146 1.96 -25.45 4.12
C LYS A 146 3.41 -25.01 4.01
N PRO A 147 4.25 -25.34 5.00
CA PRO A 147 5.68 -25.33 4.83
C PRO A 147 6.05 -26.18 3.61
N GLY A 148 6.78 -25.58 2.66
CA GLY A 148 7.34 -26.29 1.54
C GLY A 148 8.34 -27.33 2.03
N SER A 149 8.45 -28.44 1.29
CA SER A 149 9.45 -29.46 1.60
C SER A 149 10.84 -28.86 1.41
N LYS A 150 11.53 -28.50 2.49
CA LYS A 150 12.98 -28.34 2.45
C LYS A 150 13.54 -29.71 2.08
N THR A 151 13.93 -29.92 0.83
CA THR A 151 14.79 -31.06 0.49
C THR A 151 16.06 -30.84 1.32
N ARG A 152 16.23 -31.58 2.43
CA ARG A 152 17.54 -31.63 3.10
C ARG A 152 18.50 -32.23 2.10
N ARG A 153 19.24 -31.39 1.36
CA ARG A 153 20.45 -31.84 0.70
C ARG A 153 21.42 -32.19 1.82
N LYS A 154 21.59 -33.49 2.06
CA LYS A 154 22.70 -34.03 2.85
C LYS A 154 24.01 -33.75 2.13
#